data_AF-A0A945N4F0-F1
#
_entry.id   AF-A0A945N4F0-F1
#
_cell.length_a   1.000
_cell.length_b   1.000
_cell.length_c   1.000
_cell.angle_alpha   90.00
_cell.angle_beta   90.00
_cell.angle_gamma   90.00
#
_symmetry.space_group_name_H-M   'P 1'
#
loop_
_entity.id
_entity.type
_entity.pdbx_description
1 polymer ?
#
loop_
_entity_poly.entity_id
_entity_poly.type
_entity_poly.pdbx_seq_one_letter_code
_entity_poly.pdbx_strand_id
1 'polypeptide(L)'
;MRLKVHQGHPLEQLDTRIFRACDIRGRVPEQINVEVAFAVGRLLGRWYPQAKVGVGRDTRVSSAALADALIAGFLTSGCETFDLGFCPTEIVAFGVGIGRIHLGVMVTASHNPEPDNGFKVFKAHGDQEPIAHLMDRLRVALLENPRGQTASASKAPIALSLINEFVEHIAEPLDLKWTKGPLALNGLNGTA
;
A
#
# COMPACT_ATOMS: atom_id res chain seq x y z
N MET A 1 -16.19 40.31 20.04
CA MET A 1 -15.34 39.32 20.73
C MET A 1 -15.05 38.19 19.74
N ARG A 2 -13.82 38.14 19.22
CA ARG A 2 -13.39 37.15 18.21
C ARG A 2 -13.11 35.82 18.90
N LEU A 3 -13.89 34.78 18.59
CA LEU A 3 -13.47 33.40 18.81
C LEU A 3 -12.77 32.93 17.52
N LYS A 4 -11.44 33.05 17.51
CA LYS A 4 -10.62 32.30 16.55
C LYS A 4 -10.65 30.84 17.02
N VAL A 5 -11.46 30.02 16.37
CA VAL A 5 -11.31 28.57 16.43
C VAL A 5 -10.00 28.26 15.71
N HIS A 6 -8.99 27.81 16.45
CA HIS A 6 -7.77 27.26 15.87
C HIS A 6 -8.17 26.06 15.00
N GLN A 7 -8.24 26.25 13.68
CA GLN A 7 -8.25 25.14 12.73
C GLN A 7 -6.81 24.60 12.67
N GLY A 8 -6.50 23.68 13.59
CA GLY A 8 -5.29 22.87 13.52
C GLY A 8 -5.30 22.03 12.25
N HIS A 9 -4.12 21.80 11.67
CA HIS A 9 -3.98 21.01 10.45
C HIS A 9 -4.48 19.57 10.73
N PRO A 10 -5.19 18.87 9.81
CA PRO A 10 -5.63 17.48 10.01
C PRO A 10 -4.52 16.51 10.47
N LEU A 11 -3.27 16.89 10.23
CA LEU A 11 -2.06 16.13 10.55
C LEU A 11 -1.58 16.27 12.01
N GLU A 12 -2.07 17.26 12.76
CA GLU A 12 -1.76 17.43 14.19
C GLU A 12 -2.49 16.40 15.08
N GLN A 13 -3.44 15.64 14.51
CA GLN A 13 -4.25 14.65 15.23
C GLN A 13 -4.22 13.26 14.56
N LEU A 14 -3.06 12.84 14.00
CA LEU A 14 -2.93 11.47 13.50
C LEU A 14 -3.20 10.48 14.64
N ASP A 15 -4.28 9.72 14.50
CA ASP A 15 -4.62 8.67 15.46
C ASP A 15 -3.59 7.54 15.36
N THR A 16 -2.67 7.47 16.31
CA THR A 16 -1.59 6.49 16.24
C THR A 16 -2.03 5.06 16.50
N ARG A 17 -3.30 4.85 16.85
CA ARG A 17 -3.90 3.52 16.89
C ARG A 17 -4.11 2.93 15.50
N ILE A 18 -3.88 3.68 14.41
CA ILE A 18 -3.92 3.10 13.06
C ILE A 18 -2.74 2.17 12.78
N PHE A 19 -1.63 2.33 13.49
CA PHE A 19 -0.50 1.44 13.33
C PHE A 19 -0.68 0.16 14.14
N ARG A 20 -0.50 -0.96 13.45
CA ARG A 20 -0.38 -2.29 14.03
C ARG A 20 1.07 -2.75 13.89
N ALA A 21 1.35 -3.98 14.33
CA ALA A 21 2.69 -4.54 14.29
C ALA A 21 3.30 -4.54 12.86
N CYS A 22 2.49 -4.86 11.86
CA CYS A 22 2.93 -5.08 10.47
C CYS A 22 2.02 -4.42 9.40
N ASP A 23 1.02 -3.64 9.81
CA ASP A 23 0.17 -2.87 8.88
C ASP A 23 -0.30 -1.54 9.48
N ILE A 24 -0.81 -0.68 8.60
CA ILE A 24 -1.51 0.56 8.95
C ILE A 24 -2.98 0.34 8.58
N ARG A 25 -3.92 0.55 9.50
CA ARG A 25 -5.34 0.29 9.25
C ARG A 25 -6.22 1.25 10.03
N GLY A 26 -7.26 1.75 9.39
CA GLY A 26 -8.23 2.64 10.01
C GLY A 26 -9.38 2.99 9.07
N ARG A 27 -10.32 3.76 9.60
CA ARG A 27 -11.50 4.21 8.86
C ARG A 27 -11.14 5.28 7.83
N VAL A 28 -11.75 5.21 6.65
CA VAL A 28 -11.67 6.23 5.60
C VAL A 28 -12.89 7.16 5.69
N PRO A 29 -12.73 8.49 5.59
CA PRO A 29 -11.48 9.25 5.43
C PRO A 29 -10.84 9.72 6.74
N GLU A 30 -11.44 9.43 7.90
CA GLU A 30 -11.07 10.09 9.16
C GLU A 30 -9.66 9.71 9.66
N GLN A 31 -9.27 8.45 9.48
CA GLN A 31 -8.02 7.89 9.98
C GLN A 31 -7.05 7.56 8.82
N ILE A 32 -7.58 7.12 7.69
CA ILE A 32 -6.85 6.82 6.46
C ILE A 32 -7.41 7.66 5.32
N ASN A 33 -6.54 8.44 4.67
CA ASN A 33 -6.86 9.31 3.56
C ASN A 33 -5.63 9.50 2.65
N VAL A 34 -5.79 10.29 1.58
CA VAL A 34 -4.74 10.51 0.58
C VAL A 34 -3.52 11.23 1.16
N GLU A 35 -3.71 12.09 2.15
CA GLU A 35 -2.61 12.77 2.84
C GLU A 35 -1.77 11.80 3.66
N VAL A 36 -2.42 10.90 4.41
CA VAL A 36 -1.75 9.81 5.13
C VAL A 36 -1.03 8.87 4.16
N ALA A 37 -1.70 8.45 3.08
CA ALA A 37 -1.13 7.58 2.07
C ALA A 37 0.14 8.17 1.42
N PHE A 38 0.08 9.45 1.03
CA PHE A 38 1.22 10.17 0.47
C PHE A 38 2.39 10.25 1.45
N ALA A 39 2.13 10.58 2.71
CA ALA A 39 3.16 10.64 3.73
C ALA A 39 3.79 9.27 4.03
N VAL A 40 2.99 8.20 4.01
CA VAL A 40 3.50 6.82 4.14
C VAL A 40 4.44 6.50 2.98
N GLY A 41 4.04 6.79 1.73
CA GLY A 41 4.90 6.59 0.56
C GLY A 41 6.22 7.36 0.66
N ARG A 42 6.16 8.61 1.12
CA ARG A 42 7.38 9.43 1.34
C ARG A 42 8.28 8.89 2.43
N LEU A 43 7.70 8.50 3.56
CA LEU A 43 8.44 7.95 4.69
C LEU A 43 9.18 6.68 4.27
N LEU A 44 8.45 5.74 3.65
CA LEU A 44 9.01 4.47 3.20
C LEU A 44 10.06 4.69 2.09
N GLY A 45 9.81 5.59 1.14
CA GLY A 45 10.80 5.92 0.10
C GLY A 45 12.10 6.51 0.64
N ARG A 46 12.03 7.32 1.70
CA ARG A 46 13.23 7.81 2.41
C ARG A 46 13.96 6.71 3.18
N TRP A 47 13.23 5.73 3.71
CA TRP A 47 13.78 4.61 4.46
C TRP A 47 14.44 3.56 3.56
N TYR A 48 13.89 3.39 2.34
CA TYR A 48 14.42 2.51 1.30
C TYR A 48 14.86 3.34 0.07
N PRO A 49 15.94 4.13 0.19
CA PRO A 49 16.39 5.01 -0.89
C PRO A 49 16.73 4.19 -2.14
N GLN A 50 16.31 4.68 -3.31
CA GLN A 50 16.57 4.06 -4.62
C GLN A 50 16.00 2.64 -4.79
N ALA A 51 15.06 2.20 -3.94
CA ALA A 51 14.41 0.92 -4.08
C ALA A 51 13.45 0.87 -5.28
N LYS A 52 13.31 -0.34 -5.85
CA LYS A 52 12.18 -0.71 -6.71
C LYS A 52 10.98 -0.97 -5.80
N VAL A 53 9.95 -0.15 -5.90
CA VAL A 53 8.76 -0.25 -5.03
C VAL A 53 7.55 -0.64 -5.86
N GLY A 54 6.81 -1.66 -5.46
CA GLY A 54 5.53 -2.03 -6.07
C GLY A 54 4.34 -1.66 -5.21
N VAL A 55 3.29 -1.09 -5.79
CA VAL A 55 2.02 -0.79 -5.11
C VAL A 55 0.88 -1.57 -5.76
N GLY A 56 0.25 -2.46 -4.99
CA GLY A 56 -0.96 -3.19 -5.38
C GLY A 56 -2.18 -2.73 -4.55
N ARG A 57 -3.40 -3.02 -5.03
CA ARG A 57 -4.62 -2.55 -4.36
C ARG A 57 -5.79 -3.54 -4.48
N ASP A 58 -6.65 -3.57 -3.46
CA ASP A 58 -7.89 -4.36 -3.49
C ASP A 58 -9.05 -3.59 -4.16
N THR A 59 -10.22 -4.23 -4.24
CA THR A 59 -11.40 -3.71 -4.95
C THR A 59 -12.21 -2.66 -4.17
N ARG A 60 -11.74 -2.20 -3.00
CA ARG A 60 -12.46 -1.15 -2.24
C ARG A 60 -12.45 0.16 -3.01
N VAL A 61 -13.55 0.91 -2.92
CA VAL A 61 -13.72 2.20 -3.62
C VAL A 61 -12.60 3.19 -3.27
N SER A 62 -12.15 3.20 -2.02
CA SER A 62 -11.07 4.08 -1.55
C SER A 62 -9.66 3.63 -1.98
N SER A 63 -9.47 2.37 -2.36
CA SER A 63 -8.15 1.80 -2.62
C SER A 63 -7.43 2.43 -3.81
N ALA A 64 -8.17 2.84 -4.85
CA ALA A 64 -7.59 3.50 -6.02
C ALA A 64 -6.90 4.82 -5.65
N ALA A 65 -7.62 5.74 -5.00
CA ALA A 65 -7.09 7.04 -4.61
C ALA A 65 -5.95 6.94 -3.58
N LEU A 66 -6.03 5.98 -2.65
CA LEU A 66 -4.97 5.74 -1.67
C LEU A 66 -3.69 5.18 -2.34
N ALA A 67 -3.83 4.28 -3.31
CA ALA A 67 -2.69 3.75 -4.07
C ALA A 67 -2.00 4.86 -4.89
N ASP A 68 -2.77 5.73 -5.56
CA ASP A 68 -2.21 6.84 -6.34
C ASP A 68 -1.43 7.82 -5.45
N ALA A 69 -1.95 8.10 -4.26
CA ALA A 69 -1.26 8.95 -3.27
C ALA A 69 0.03 8.29 -2.73
N LEU A 70 0.01 7.00 -2.43
CA LEU A 70 1.22 6.23 -2.07
C LEU A 70 2.29 6.30 -3.16
N ILE A 71 1.89 6.04 -4.41
CA ILE A 71 2.77 6.10 -5.58
C ILE A 71 3.40 7.49 -5.70
N ALA A 72 2.61 8.56 -5.57
CA ALA A 72 3.13 9.92 -5.58
C ALA A 72 4.16 10.14 -4.44
N GLY A 73 3.93 9.58 -3.26
CA GLY A 73 4.88 9.64 -2.15
C GLY A 73 6.21 8.95 -2.45
N PHE A 74 6.18 7.78 -3.08
CA PHE A 74 7.39 7.06 -3.50
C PHE A 74 8.15 7.80 -4.61
N LEU A 75 7.44 8.29 -5.63
CA LEU A 75 8.04 9.04 -6.75
C LEU A 75 8.75 10.31 -6.26
N THR A 76 8.13 11.06 -5.35
CA THR A 76 8.75 12.26 -4.76
C THR A 76 9.97 11.95 -3.89
N SER A 77 10.14 10.70 -3.46
CA SER A 77 11.31 10.22 -2.73
C SER A 77 12.40 9.64 -3.64
N GLY A 78 12.18 9.64 -4.96
CA GLY A 78 13.15 9.16 -5.96
C GLY A 78 13.15 7.64 -6.16
N CYS A 79 12.13 6.92 -5.67
CA CYS A 79 12.02 5.48 -5.88
C CYS A 79 11.62 5.14 -7.32
N GLU A 80 12.14 4.03 -7.85
CA GLU A 80 11.60 3.43 -9.07
C GLU A 80 10.28 2.73 -8.70
N THR A 81 9.15 3.30 -9.11
CA THR A 81 7.84 2.92 -8.60
C THR A 81 7.04 2.17 -9.66
N PHE A 82 6.55 0.99 -9.30
CA PHE A 82 5.74 0.10 -10.10
C PHE A 82 4.29 0.11 -9.59
N ASP A 83 3.36 0.27 -10.52
CA ASP A 83 1.94 0.09 -10.27
C ASP A 83 1.54 -1.35 -10.62
N LEU A 84 1.18 -2.14 -9.61
CA LEU A 84 0.75 -3.53 -9.76
C LEU A 84 -0.73 -3.69 -10.08
N GLY A 85 -1.48 -2.58 -10.09
CA GLY A 85 -2.91 -2.55 -10.35
C GLY A 85 -3.74 -3.21 -9.25
N PHE A 86 -4.92 -3.70 -9.64
CA PHE A 86 -5.78 -4.51 -8.78
C PHE A 86 -5.25 -5.94 -8.73
N CYS A 87 -4.95 -6.44 -7.53
CA CYS A 87 -4.36 -7.77 -7.37
C CYS A 87 -4.58 -8.35 -5.96
N PRO A 88 -4.51 -9.69 -5.78
CA PRO A 88 -4.36 -10.31 -4.48
C PRO A 88 -3.15 -9.78 -3.71
N THR A 89 -3.22 -9.82 -2.37
CA THR A 89 -2.09 -9.43 -1.50
C THR A 89 -0.85 -10.29 -1.79
N GLU A 90 -1.08 -11.54 -2.13
CA GLU A 90 -0.09 -12.57 -2.43
C GLU A 90 0.76 -12.19 -3.64
N ILE A 91 0.23 -11.45 -4.62
CA ILE A 91 0.99 -10.97 -5.78
C ILE A 91 2.04 -9.93 -5.36
N VAL A 92 1.68 -9.05 -4.42
CA VAL A 92 2.63 -8.06 -3.89
C VAL A 92 3.75 -8.78 -3.13
N ALA A 93 3.41 -9.73 -2.26
CA ALA A 93 4.40 -10.52 -1.52
C ALA A 93 5.29 -11.36 -2.46
N PHE A 94 4.69 -12.00 -3.47
CA PHE A 94 5.38 -12.76 -4.50
C PHE A 94 6.39 -11.89 -5.27
N GLY A 95 5.97 -10.71 -5.74
CA GLY A 95 6.84 -9.80 -6.48
C GLY A 95 8.10 -9.41 -5.71
N VAL A 96 7.99 -9.27 -4.38
CA VAL A 96 9.16 -9.06 -3.52
C VAL A 96 9.96 -10.35 -3.32
N GLY A 97 9.29 -11.49 -3.10
CA GLY A 97 9.91 -12.80 -2.94
C GLY A 97 10.79 -13.23 -4.11
N ILE A 98 10.37 -12.91 -5.35
CA ILE A 98 11.14 -13.21 -6.58
C ILE A 98 12.07 -12.08 -7.02
N GLY A 99 12.13 -10.97 -6.28
CA GLY A 99 13.05 -9.86 -6.54
C GLY A 99 12.68 -8.96 -7.73
N ARG A 100 11.43 -8.98 -8.22
CA ARG A 100 10.94 -7.99 -9.21
C ARG A 100 10.90 -6.58 -8.62
N ILE A 101 10.58 -6.50 -7.34
CA ILE A 101 10.54 -5.29 -6.51
C ILE A 101 11.27 -5.56 -5.20
N HIS A 102 11.81 -4.51 -4.56
CA HIS A 102 12.52 -4.62 -3.28
C HIS A 102 11.59 -4.36 -2.09
N LEU A 103 10.55 -3.55 -2.30
CA LEU A 103 9.54 -3.20 -1.32
C LEU A 103 8.15 -3.27 -1.97
N GLY A 104 7.19 -3.90 -1.32
CA GLY A 104 5.81 -3.99 -1.78
C GLY A 104 4.85 -3.33 -0.80
N VAL A 105 3.88 -2.57 -1.29
CA VAL A 105 2.77 -2.04 -0.47
C VAL A 105 1.45 -2.50 -1.06
N MET A 106 0.65 -3.20 -0.26
CA MET A 106 -0.71 -3.58 -0.62
C MET A 106 -1.71 -2.66 0.08
N VAL A 107 -2.52 -1.96 -0.71
CA VAL A 107 -3.65 -1.16 -0.23
C VAL A 107 -4.84 -2.08 -0.01
N THR A 108 -5.14 -2.39 1.25
CA THR A 108 -6.24 -3.30 1.59
C THR A 108 -6.66 -3.21 3.05
N ALA A 109 -7.97 -3.34 3.27
CA ALA A 109 -8.52 -3.65 4.58
C ALA A 109 -8.77 -5.16 4.80
N SER A 110 -8.41 -6.03 3.87
CA SER A 110 -8.61 -7.49 3.95
C SER A 110 -10.07 -7.78 4.30
N HIS A 111 -10.34 -8.45 5.42
CA HIS A 111 -11.69 -8.80 5.87
C HIS A 111 -12.36 -7.74 6.77
N ASN A 112 -11.73 -6.58 7.00
CA ASN A 112 -12.35 -5.51 7.78
C ASN A 112 -13.64 -4.98 7.12
N PRO A 113 -14.53 -4.34 7.89
CA PRO A 113 -15.70 -3.66 7.34
C PRO A 113 -15.36 -2.73 6.16
N GLU A 114 -16.33 -2.50 5.27
CA GLU A 114 -16.18 -1.64 4.08
C GLU A 114 -15.51 -0.27 4.33
N PRO A 115 -15.86 0.50 5.39
CA PRO A 115 -15.30 1.84 5.58
C PRO A 115 -13.83 1.82 6.03
N ASP A 116 -13.26 0.67 6.36
CA ASP A 116 -11.84 0.56 6.70
C ASP A 116 -10.99 0.41 5.44
N ASN A 117 -9.77 0.95 5.49
CA ASN A 117 -8.70 0.64 4.56
C ASN A 117 -7.33 0.69 5.26
N GLY A 118 -6.26 0.42 4.53
CA GLY A 118 -4.94 0.32 5.12
C GLY A 118 -3.83 -0.10 4.16
N PHE A 119 -2.64 -0.26 4.72
CA PHE A 119 -1.41 -0.57 4.00
C PHE A 119 -0.69 -1.73 4.67
N LYS A 120 -0.46 -2.83 3.94
CA LYS A 120 0.48 -3.88 4.33
C LYS A 120 1.79 -3.66 3.59
N VAL A 121 2.91 -3.76 4.29
CA VAL A 121 4.24 -3.54 3.71
C VAL A 121 5.02 -4.84 3.70
N PHE A 122 5.64 -5.16 2.56
CA PHE A 122 6.39 -6.40 2.31
C PHE A 122 7.83 -6.09 1.90
N LYS A 123 8.76 -6.91 2.36
CA LYS A 123 10.20 -6.82 2.06
C LYS A 123 10.76 -8.15 1.54
N ALA A 124 12.06 -8.17 1.24
CA ALA A 124 12.80 -9.36 0.79
C ALA A 124 12.33 -10.66 1.46
N HIS A 125 12.28 -11.74 0.67
CA HIS A 125 11.69 -13.04 1.01
C HIS A 125 10.15 -13.08 1.14
N GLY A 126 9.46 -11.98 0.85
CA GLY A 126 7.99 -11.91 0.93
C GLY A 126 7.47 -11.67 2.35
N ASP A 127 8.37 -11.42 3.31
CA ASP A 127 8.02 -11.15 4.70
C ASP A 127 7.31 -9.80 4.84
N GLN A 128 6.36 -9.72 5.79
CA GLN A 128 5.80 -8.44 6.19
C GLN A 128 6.85 -7.62 6.95
N GLU A 129 7.05 -6.36 6.54
CA GLU A 129 7.93 -5.43 7.23
C GLU A 129 7.29 -4.98 8.56
N PRO A 130 7.97 -5.13 9.71
CA PRO A 130 7.47 -4.64 10.99
C PRO A 130 7.52 -3.11 11.06
N ILE A 131 6.52 -2.42 10.50
CA ILE A 131 6.53 -0.96 10.37
C ILE A 131 6.13 -0.19 11.64
N ALA A 132 5.76 -0.87 12.73
CA ALA A 132 5.36 -0.22 13.97
C ALA A 132 6.44 0.75 14.51
N HIS A 133 7.73 0.40 14.34
CA HIS A 133 8.85 1.25 14.77
C HIS A 133 8.99 2.55 13.96
N LEU A 134 8.34 2.65 12.80
CA LEU A 134 8.32 3.84 11.95
C LEU A 134 7.25 4.84 12.34
N MET A 135 6.39 4.53 13.32
CA MET A 135 5.29 5.39 13.80
C MET A 135 5.72 6.82 14.09
N ASP A 136 6.75 7.00 14.92
CA ASP A 136 7.20 8.33 15.32
C ASP A 136 7.77 9.12 14.14
N ARG A 137 8.36 8.42 13.16
CA ARG A 137 8.87 9.04 11.94
C ARG A 137 7.76 9.40 10.96
N LEU A 138 6.65 8.66 10.93
CA LEU A 138 5.49 9.06 10.12
C LEU A 138 4.89 10.35 10.64
N ARG A 139 4.77 10.52 11.97
CA ARG A 139 4.31 11.79 12.55
C ARG A 139 5.15 12.96 12.05
N VAL A 140 6.47 12.83 12.06
CA VAL A 140 7.37 13.85 11.52
C VAL A 140 7.16 14.05 10.01
N ALA A 141 7.07 12.98 9.22
CA ALA A 141 6.87 13.06 7.77
C ALA A 141 5.55 13.75 7.37
N LEU A 142 4.48 13.55 8.15
CA LEU A 142 3.20 14.24 7.99
C LEU A 142 3.33 15.74 8.29
N LEU A 143 4.06 16.12 9.36
CA LEU A 143 4.25 17.53 9.74
C LEU A 143 5.14 18.30 8.74
N GLU A 144 6.14 17.66 8.15
CA GLU A 144 7.13 18.31 7.29
C GLU A 144 6.60 18.77 5.92
N ASN A 145 5.52 18.18 5.39
CA ASN A 145 4.93 18.67 4.14
C ASN A 145 3.46 18.21 3.96
N PRO A 146 2.49 18.96 4.50
CA PRO A 146 1.08 18.56 4.55
C PRO A 146 0.37 18.50 3.19
N ARG A 147 0.79 19.36 2.28
CA ARG A 147 0.29 19.41 0.90
C ARG A 147 1.46 18.96 0.09
N GLY A 148 1.38 17.83 -0.61
CA GLY A 148 2.45 17.35 -1.47
C GLY A 148 2.86 18.44 -2.48
N GLN A 149 3.76 19.34 -2.06
CA GLN A 149 4.40 20.27 -2.97
C GLN A 149 5.15 19.38 -3.92
N THR A 150 4.63 19.35 -5.13
CA THR A 150 5.12 18.62 -6.27
C THR A 150 6.57 19.03 -6.47
N ALA A 151 7.50 18.27 -5.90
CA ALA A 151 8.84 18.23 -6.46
C ALA A 151 8.65 17.94 -7.95
N SER A 152 9.17 18.85 -8.77
CA SER A 152 9.09 18.83 -10.23
C SER A 152 9.18 17.40 -10.76
N ALA A 153 8.20 17.02 -11.58
CA ALA A 153 7.99 15.70 -12.18
C ALA A 153 9.30 14.95 -12.41
N SER A 154 9.51 13.84 -11.70
CA SER A 154 10.73 13.05 -11.89
C SER A 154 10.53 11.68 -12.50
N LYS A 155 9.32 11.08 -12.50
CA LYS A 155 8.93 9.89 -13.29
C LYS A 155 7.44 9.57 -13.10
N ALA A 156 6.81 8.97 -14.12
CA ALA A 156 5.52 8.29 -13.97
C ALA A 156 5.75 6.87 -13.38
N PRO A 157 4.75 6.27 -12.71
CA PRO A 157 4.88 4.87 -12.29
C PRO A 157 4.95 3.94 -13.52
N ILE A 158 5.62 2.81 -13.36
CA ILE A 158 5.72 1.77 -14.39
C ILE A 158 4.63 0.73 -14.13
N ALA A 159 3.71 0.52 -15.06
CA ALA A 159 2.74 -0.56 -14.93
C ALA A 159 3.44 -1.93 -14.97
N LEU A 160 3.16 -2.79 -14.00
CA LEU A 160 3.75 -4.12 -13.89
C LEU A 160 2.69 -5.13 -13.45
N SER A 161 2.27 -6.02 -14.35
CA SER A 161 1.40 -7.14 -14.00
C SER A 161 2.24 -8.38 -13.69
N LEU A 162 2.00 -8.99 -12.54
CA LEU A 162 2.68 -10.22 -12.09
C LEU A 162 1.73 -11.43 -12.02
N ILE A 163 0.48 -11.28 -12.46
CA ILE A 163 -0.55 -12.33 -12.32
C ILE A 163 -0.16 -13.63 -13.02
N ASN A 164 0.37 -13.55 -14.25
CA ASN A 164 0.74 -14.75 -15.00
C ASN A 164 1.94 -15.46 -14.36
N GLU A 165 2.99 -14.72 -14.00
CA GLU A 165 4.16 -15.27 -13.30
C GLU A 165 3.75 -15.94 -11.98
N PHE A 166 2.83 -15.32 -11.23
CA PHE A 166 2.30 -15.86 -9.98
C PHE A 166 1.48 -17.14 -10.19
N VAL A 167 0.59 -17.16 -11.19
CA VAL A 167 -0.23 -18.34 -11.51
C VAL A 167 0.66 -19.50 -11.95
N GLU A 168 1.64 -19.24 -12.83
CA GLU A 168 2.60 -20.25 -13.28
C GLU A 168 3.39 -20.82 -12.09
N HIS A 169 3.89 -19.96 -11.20
CA HIS A 169 4.62 -20.38 -10.01
C HIS A 169 3.80 -21.27 -9.07
N ILE A 170 2.52 -20.98 -8.89
CA ILE A 170 1.62 -21.81 -8.05
C ILE A 170 1.24 -23.10 -8.77
N ALA A 171 1.05 -23.06 -10.09
CA ALA A 171 0.61 -24.21 -10.87
C ALA A 171 1.72 -25.25 -11.09
N GLU A 172 2.97 -24.82 -11.25
CA GLU A 172 4.13 -25.69 -11.53
C GLU A 172 4.27 -26.90 -10.58
N PRO A 173 4.20 -26.74 -9.24
CA PRO A 173 4.34 -27.89 -8.33
C PRO A 173 3.08 -28.75 -8.22
N LEU A 174 1.95 -28.34 -8.80
CA LEU A 174 0.68 -29.05 -8.64
C LEU A 174 0.55 -30.15 -9.70
N ASP A 175 0.19 -31.37 -9.27
CA ASP A 175 -0.34 -32.37 -10.19
C ASP A 175 -1.75 -31.92 -10.63
N LEU A 176 -1.82 -31.17 -11.73
CA LEU A 176 -3.05 -30.57 -12.26
C LEU A 176 -4.07 -31.60 -12.79
N LYS A 177 -3.93 -32.89 -12.46
CA LYS A 177 -4.93 -33.93 -12.71
C LYS A 177 -6.13 -33.82 -11.77
N TRP A 178 -6.81 -32.68 -11.80
CA TRP A 178 -8.13 -32.55 -11.20
C TRP A 178 -9.15 -33.25 -12.08
N THR A 179 -9.78 -34.32 -11.58
CA THR A 179 -10.61 -35.22 -12.41
C THR A 179 -11.97 -35.57 -11.82
N LYS A 180 -12.45 -34.90 -10.75
CA LYS A 180 -13.77 -35.24 -10.17
C LYS A 180 -14.59 -34.03 -9.68
N GLY A 181 -15.76 -33.87 -10.30
CA GLY A 181 -16.87 -33.03 -9.86
C GLY A 181 -16.82 -31.57 -10.33
N PRO A 182 -17.91 -30.80 -10.22
CA PRO A 182 -17.90 -29.36 -10.47
C PRO A 182 -17.16 -28.59 -9.36
N LEU A 183 -16.40 -27.55 -9.72
CA LEU A 183 -15.78 -26.60 -8.80
C LEU A 183 -16.61 -25.31 -8.79
N ALA A 184 -17.04 -24.89 -7.60
CA ALA A 184 -17.67 -23.59 -7.40
C ALA A 184 -16.64 -22.60 -6.85
N LEU A 185 -16.55 -21.42 -7.45
CA LEU A 185 -15.67 -20.33 -7.04
C LEU A 185 -16.51 -19.15 -6.57
N ASN A 186 -16.15 -18.57 -5.43
CA ASN A 186 -16.76 -17.35 -4.91
C ASN A 186 -15.65 -16.38 -4.49
N GLY A 187 -15.38 -15.39 -5.33
CA GLY A 187 -14.36 -14.37 -5.07
C GLY A 187 -14.79 -13.28 -4.07
N LEU A 188 -16.00 -13.35 -3.51
CA LEU A 188 -16.55 -12.39 -2.55
C LEU A 188 -16.47 -10.93 -3.02
N ASN A 189 -16.53 -10.69 -4.34
CA ASN A 189 -16.30 -9.40 -5.00
C ASN A 189 -14.94 -8.74 -4.68
N GLY A 190 -13.99 -9.56 -4.20
CA GLY A 190 -12.62 -9.18 -3.89
C GLY A 190 -11.67 -9.42 -5.07
N THR A 191 -10.40 -9.66 -4.73
CA THR A 191 -9.31 -9.83 -5.70
C THR A 191 -8.94 -11.28 -6.00
N ALA A 192 -9.68 -12.25 -5.45
CA ALA A 192 -9.39 -13.68 -5.57
C ALA A 192 -9.58 -14.20 -7.01
#